data_AF-A0A932Q382-F1
#
_entry.id   AF-A0A932Q382-F1
#
_cell.length_a   1.000
_cell.length_b   1.000
_cell.length_c   1.000
_cell.angle_alpha   90.00
_cell.angle_beta   90.00
_cell.angle_gamma   90.00
#
_symmetry.space_group_name_H-M   'P 1'
#
loop_
_entity.id
_entity.type
_entity.pdbx_description
1 polymer ?
#
loop_
_entity_poly.entity_id
_entity_poly.type
_entity_poly.pdbx_seq_one_letter_code
_entity_poly.pdbx_strand_id
1 'polypeptide(L)'
;MNERRFLFAALGILIFVCLAAIIFIAILFSASSPRLETLIFPRTPTLPALARGEKLYNENCLVCHLGREGGTMMDYPPRHNANGHTWHHPDCELTYIILYGSNEMTEMMRQMMNVPTTTPRMPAWRAKLSSEEISEILAFIKTMWTQEQRRAQAQTTQQAC
;
A
#
# COMPACT_ATOMS: atom_id res chain seq x y z
N MET A 1 38.51 49.19 32.83
CA MET A 1 37.10 48.75 32.83
C MET A 1 36.51 48.53 31.42
N ASN A 2 37.08 49.09 30.35
CA ASN A 2 36.56 48.91 28.98
C ASN A 2 36.89 47.56 28.34
N GLU A 3 38.10 47.02 28.51
CA GLU A 3 38.53 45.81 27.78
C GLU A 3 37.75 44.55 28.15
N ARG A 4 37.40 44.36 29.44
CA ARG A 4 36.56 43.24 29.89
C ARG A 4 35.15 43.32 29.29
N ARG A 5 34.59 44.54 29.14
CA ARG A 5 33.27 44.76 28.51
C ARG A 5 33.29 44.42 27.01
N PHE A 6 34.37 44.77 26.31
CA PHE A 6 34.57 44.39 24.90
C PHE A 6 34.72 42.87 24.73
N LEU A 7 35.46 42.20 25.62
CA LEU A 7 35.60 40.74 25.61
C LEU A 7 34.27 40.00 25.85
N PHE A 8 33.47 40.46 26.82
CA PHE A 8 32.15 39.86 27.07
C PHE A 8 31.16 40.10 25.93
N ALA A 9 31.19 41.27 25.29
CA ALA A 9 30.37 41.57 24.13
C ALA A 9 30.76 40.72 22.91
N ALA A 10 32.06 40.57 22.64
CA ALA A 10 32.57 39.75 21.54
C ALA A 10 32.24 38.26 21.74
N LEU A 11 32.36 37.74 22.96
CA LEU A 11 32.00 36.37 23.30
C LEU A 11 30.48 36.12 23.16
N GLY A 12 29.65 37.07 23.56
CA GLY A 12 28.19 36.99 23.40
C GLY A 12 27.76 36.95 21.93
N ILE A 13 28.38 37.77 21.08
CA ILE A 13 28.12 37.77 19.63
C ILE A 13 28.56 36.45 19.00
N LEU A 14 29.73 35.93 19.39
CA LEU A 14 30.24 34.65 18.88
C LEU A 14 29.29 33.49 19.22
N ILE A 15 28.82 33.44 20.47
CA ILE A 15 27.86 32.42 20.93
C ILE A 15 26.54 32.51 20.14
N PHE A 16 26.02 33.72 19.94
CA PHE A 16 24.79 33.93 19.20
C PHE A 16 24.92 33.47 17.73
N VAL A 17 26.03 33.80 17.06
CA VAL A 17 26.30 33.37 15.68
C VAL A 17 26.41 31.85 15.58
N CYS A 18 27.09 31.19 16.53
CA CYS A 18 27.19 29.73 16.57
C CYS A 18 25.82 29.08 16.78
N LEU A 19 25.00 29.59 17.69
CA LEU A 19 23.65 29.06 17.94
C LEU A 19 22.75 29.24 16.71
N ALA A 20 22.80 30.39 16.05
CA ALA A 20 22.05 30.63 14.82
C ALA A 20 22.48 29.68 13.69
N ALA A 21 23.79 29.41 13.55
CA ALA A 21 24.31 28.47 12.56
C ALA A 21 23.84 27.03 12.85
N ILE A 22 23.86 26.59 14.12
CA ILE A 22 23.39 25.25 14.51
C ILE A 22 21.89 25.08 14.22
N ILE A 23 21.08 26.08 14.55
CA ILE A 23 19.64 26.06 14.27
C ILE A 23 19.38 26.02 12.76
N PHE A 24 20.12 26.82 11.99
CA PHE A 24 20.01 26.84 10.53
C PHE A 24 20.38 25.48 9.90
N ILE A 25 21.47 24.85 10.36
CA ILE A 25 21.88 23.51 9.93
C ILE A 25 20.81 22.47 10.29
N ALA A 26 20.21 22.54 11.49
CA ALA A 26 19.14 21.63 11.90
C ALA A 26 17.87 21.76 11.03
N ILE A 27 17.51 23.00 10.64
CA ILE A 27 16.38 23.27 9.73
C ILE A 27 16.68 22.71 8.34
N LEU A 28 17.89 22.92 7.80
CA LEU A 28 18.30 22.36 6.52
C LEU A 28 18.29 20.83 6.53
N PHE A 29 18.80 20.21 7.60
CA PHE A 29 18.80 18.76 7.74
C PHE A 29 17.38 18.18 7.80
N SER A 30 16.49 18.81 8.56
CA SER A 30 15.07 18.43 8.64
C SER A 30 14.35 18.55 7.28
N ALA A 31 14.61 19.63 6.53
CA ALA A 31 14.06 19.81 5.18
C ALA A 31 14.61 18.82 4.14
N SER A 32 15.84 18.35 4.32
CA SER A 32 16.50 17.38 3.43
C SER A 32 16.24 15.91 3.81
N SER A 33 15.63 15.64 4.96
CA SER A 33 15.32 14.27 5.34
C SER A 33 14.25 13.70 4.39
N PRO A 34 14.54 12.61 3.65
CA PRO A 34 13.50 11.98 2.85
C PRO A 34 12.40 11.52 3.82
N ARG A 35 11.15 11.94 3.58
CA ARG A 35 10.01 11.49 4.38
C ARG A 35 10.05 9.96 4.42
N LEU A 36 10.09 9.39 5.63
CA LEU A 36 10.07 7.95 5.88
C LEU A 36 8.92 7.22 5.16
N GLU A 37 7.86 7.94 4.74
CA GLU A 37 6.80 7.40 3.89
C GLU A 37 7.30 6.76 2.59
N THR A 38 8.39 7.27 2.01
CA THR A 38 8.92 6.77 0.73
C THR A 38 9.59 5.40 0.83
N LEU A 39 9.97 4.96 2.04
CA LEU A 39 10.64 3.68 2.26
C LEU A 39 9.67 2.53 2.56
N ILE A 40 8.39 2.84 2.81
CA ILE A 40 7.38 1.85 3.25
C ILE A 40 6.49 1.42 2.08
N PHE A 41 6.38 2.22 1.02
CA PHE A 41 5.58 1.87 -0.15
C PHE A 41 6.48 1.31 -1.27
N PRO A 42 6.41 0.02 -1.62
CA PRO A 42 7.02 -0.45 -2.85
C PRO A 42 6.39 0.35 -4.00
N ARG A 43 7.23 1.15 -4.66
CA ARG A 43 6.95 2.03 -5.83
C ARG A 43 5.49 2.44 -5.98
N THR A 44 5.15 3.66 -5.56
CA THR A 44 3.85 4.28 -5.89
C THR A 44 3.52 4.06 -7.38
N PRO A 45 2.39 3.41 -7.71
CA PRO A 45 2.06 3.09 -9.09
C PRO A 45 1.87 4.37 -9.90
N THR A 46 2.33 4.35 -11.15
CA THR A 46 2.16 5.49 -12.06
C THR A 46 0.68 5.61 -12.50
N LEU A 47 0.24 6.81 -12.89
CA LEU A 47 -1.13 7.00 -13.40
C LEU A 47 -1.44 6.09 -14.61
N PRO A 48 -0.54 5.91 -15.60
CA PRO A 48 -0.78 4.95 -16.68
C PRO A 48 -0.91 3.50 -16.20
N ALA A 49 -0.12 3.09 -15.21
CA ALA A 49 -0.21 1.74 -14.62
C ALA A 49 -1.56 1.52 -13.92
N LEU A 50 -2.04 2.51 -13.16
CA LEU A 50 -3.36 2.45 -12.54
C LEU A 50 -4.50 2.36 -13.57
N ALA A 51 -4.42 3.13 -14.65
CA ALA A 51 -5.43 3.10 -15.71
C ALA A 51 -5.46 1.75 -16.45
N ARG A 52 -4.30 1.14 -16.69
CA ARG A 52 -4.23 -0.23 -17.26
C ARG A 52 -4.80 -1.26 -16.30
N GLY A 53 -4.42 -1.20 -15.03
CA GLY A 53 -4.95 -2.07 -13.98
C GLY A 53 -6.47 -1.97 -13.85
N GLU A 54 -7.04 -0.77 -13.92
CA GLU A 54 -8.49 -0.54 -13.93
C GLU A 54 -9.17 -1.21 -15.11
N LYS A 55 -8.65 -0.99 -16.33
CA LYS A 55 -9.19 -1.62 -17.55
C LYS A 55 -9.21 -3.14 -17.43
N LEU A 56 -8.08 -3.74 -17.04
CA LEU A 56 -7.97 -5.18 -16.88
C LEU A 56 -8.89 -5.72 -15.78
N TYR A 57 -9.01 -5.02 -14.65
CA TYR A 57 -9.91 -5.39 -13.57
C TYR A 57 -11.38 -5.40 -14.03
N ASN A 58 -11.79 -4.37 -14.77
CA ASN A 58 -13.16 -4.25 -15.28
C ASN A 58 -13.49 -5.35 -16.29
N GLU A 59 -12.53 -5.73 -17.13
CA GLU A 59 -12.69 -6.79 -18.14
C GLU A 59 -12.76 -8.20 -17.53
N ASN A 60 -12.03 -8.43 -16.43
CA ASN A 60 -11.72 -9.80 -15.98
C ASN A 60 -12.21 -10.15 -14.57
N CYS A 61 -12.32 -9.18 -13.67
CA CYS A 61 -12.53 -9.41 -12.24
C CYS A 61 -13.90 -8.91 -11.75
N LEU A 62 -14.35 -7.77 -12.29
CA LEU A 62 -15.54 -7.06 -11.84
C LEU A 62 -16.81 -7.92 -11.88
N VAL A 63 -16.93 -8.80 -12.89
CA VAL A 63 -18.11 -9.66 -13.10
C VAL A 63 -18.46 -10.52 -11.88
N CYS A 64 -17.46 -10.93 -11.08
CA CYS A 64 -17.65 -11.75 -9.89
C CYS A 64 -17.47 -10.96 -8.59
N HIS A 65 -16.44 -10.11 -8.53
CA HIS A 65 -16.07 -9.41 -7.29
C HIS A 65 -16.93 -8.16 -7.02
N LEU A 66 -17.67 -7.70 -8.03
CA LEU A 66 -18.50 -6.50 -8.03
C LEU A 66 -17.70 -5.20 -7.73
N GLY A 67 -18.40 -4.06 -7.77
CA GLY A 67 -17.77 -2.74 -7.88
C GLY A 67 -17.20 -2.14 -6.58
N ARG A 68 -16.90 -0.84 -6.65
CA ARG A 68 -16.24 -0.05 -5.60
C ARG A 68 -17.06 0.15 -4.32
N GLU A 69 -18.34 -0.22 -4.33
CA GLU A 69 -19.28 0.04 -3.24
C GLU A 69 -20.07 -1.21 -2.86
N GLY A 70 -20.65 -1.19 -1.65
CA GLY A 70 -21.51 -2.26 -1.14
C GLY A 70 -20.77 -3.54 -0.73
N GLY A 71 -21.56 -4.57 -0.43
CA GLY A 71 -21.10 -5.86 0.07
C GLY A 71 -20.56 -5.84 1.50
N THR A 72 -20.11 -7.01 1.95
CA THR A 72 -19.71 -7.24 3.34
C THR A 72 -18.41 -8.03 3.46
N MET A 73 -17.84 -8.04 4.65
CA MET A 73 -16.67 -8.84 5.03
C MET A 73 -16.83 -10.34 4.70
N MET A 74 -18.08 -10.84 4.76
CA MET A 74 -18.41 -12.27 4.61
C MET A 74 -18.85 -12.64 3.18
N ASP A 75 -18.86 -11.70 2.24
CA ASP A 75 -19.24 -11.98 0.86
C ASP A 75 -18.27 -12.99 0.21
N TYR A 76 -18.82 -13.89 -0.60
CA TYR A 76 -18.05 -14.85 -1.39
C TYR A 76 -18.49 -14.81 -2.87
N PRO A 77 -17.57 -14.57 -3.84
CA PRO A 77 -16.16 -14.20 -3.64
C PRO A 77 -16.03 -12.83 -2.93
N PRO A 78 -14.87 -12.54 -2.30
CA PRO A 78 -14.71 -11.32 -1.52
C PRO A 78 -14.91 -10.07 -2.35
N ARG A 79 -15.54 -9.05 -1.76
CA ARG A 79 -15.45 -7.68 -2.29
C ARG A 79 -14.02 -7.19 -2.21
N HIS A 80 -13.55 -6.57 -3.29
CA HIS A 80 -12.23 -5.96 -3.33
C HIS A 80 -12.23 -4.50 -2.82
N ASN A 81 -13.40 -3.96 -2.49
CA ASN A 81 -13.55 -2.63 -1.90
C ASN A 81 -13.29 -2.63 -0.38
N ALA A 82 -13.39 -1.46 0.25
CA ALA A 82 -13.11 -1.26 1.67
C ALA A 82 -14.01 -2.07 2.63
N ASN A 83 -15.17 -2.57 2.18
CA ASN A 83 -16.10 -3.36 3.03
C ASN A 83 -15.73 -4.86 3.06
N GLY A 84 -14.93 -5.32 2.11
CA GLY A 84 -14.47 -6.70 2.05
C GLY A 84 -13.21 -6.94 2.88
N HIS A 85 -12.55 -8.08 2.60
CA HIS A 85 -11.42 -8.55 3.40
C HIS A 85 -10.11 -8.74 2.63
N THR A 86 -10.09 -8.50 1.32
CA THR A 86 -8.90 -8.75 0.47
C THR A 86 -7.65 -8.01 0.96
N TRP A 87 -7.81 -6.85 1.62
CA TRP A 87 -6.72 -6.05 2.17
C TRP A 87 -6.01 -6.70 3.38
N HIS A 88 -6.56 -7.75 3.98
CA HIS A 88 -5.88 -8.49 5.05
C HIS A 88 -4.73 -9.37 4.54
N HIS A 89 -4.66 -9.61 3.23
CA HIS A 89 -3.71 -10.55 2.63
C HIS A 89 -2.50 -9.82 2.02
N PRO A 90 -1.30 -10.39 2.14
CA PRO A 90 -0.08 -9.84 1.55
C PRO A 90 -0.07 -9.96 0.03
N ASP A 91 0.71 -9.11 -0.65
CA ASP A 91 0.77 -9.08 -2.12
C ASP A 91 1.19 -10.41 -2.75
N CYS A 92 2.10 -11.15 -2.13
CA CYS A 92 2.54 -12.46 -2.61
C CYS A 92 1.40 -13.49 -2.60
N GLU A 93 0.56 -13.50 -1.55
CA GLU A 93 -0.62 -14.38 -1.49
C GLU A 93 -1.67 -13.97 -2.51
N LEU A 94 -1.98 -12.67 -2.61
CA LEU A 94 -2.93 -12.15 -3.59
C LEU A 94 -2.49 -12.46 -5.03
N THR A 95 -1.20 -12.28 -5.32
CA THR A 95 -0.60 -12.63 -6.62
C THR A 95 -0.70 -14.13 -6.89
N TYR A 96 -0.43 -14.96 -5.90
CA TYR A 96 -0.56 -16.41 -6.01
C TYR A 96 -2.01 -16.83 -6.32
N ILE A 97 -2.99 -16.29 -5.60
CA ILE A 97 -4.41 -16.56 -5.86
C ILE A 97 -4.81 -16.15 -7.28
N ILE A 98 -4.34 -15.01 -7.78
CA ILE A 98 -4.61 -14.60 -9.17
C ILE A 98 -3.96 -15.58 -10.17
N LEU A 99 -2.69 -15.94 -9.98
CA LEU A 99 -1.98 -16.83 -10.89
C LEU A 99 -2.63 -18.22 -10.99
N TYR A 100 -2.99 -18.78 -9.84
CA TYR A 100 -3.38 -20.19 -9.72
C TYR A 100 -4.89 -20.40 -9.60
N GLY A 101 -5.68 -19.36 -9.34
CA GLY A 101 -7.13 -19.46 -9.14
C GLY A 101 -7.50 -20.22 -7.86
N SER A 102 -8.71 -20.79 -7.84
CA SER A 102 -9.16 -21.65 -6.74
C SER A 102 -8.25 -22.87 -6.59
N ASN A 103 -7.74 -23.06 -5.36
CA ASN A 103 -6.90 -24.18 -4.92
C ASN A 103 -7.54 -24.90 -3.72
N GLU A 104 -6.86 -25.92 -3.19
CA GLU A 104 -7.34 -26.71 -2.03
C GLU A 104 -7.70 -25.85 -0.82
N MET A 105 -6.88 -24.84 -0.48
CA MET A 105 -7.16 -23.91 0.62
C MET A 105 -8.46 -23.13 0.37
N THR A 106 -8.65 -22.60 -0.84
CA THR A 106 -9.88 -21.87 -1.17
C THR A 106 -11.11 -22.79 -1.18
N GLU A 107 -10.96 -24.07 -1.52
CA GLU A 107 -12.07 -25.03 -1.45
C GLU A 107 -12.41 -25.42 -0.02
N MET A 108 -11.40 -25.60 0.84
CA MET A 108 -11.62 -25.77 2.27
C MET A 108 -12.40 -24.58 2.84
N MET A 109 -12.02 -23.35 2.48
CA MET A 109 -12.72 -22.14 2.93
C MET A 109 -14.15 -22.05 2.40
N ARG A 110 -14.39 -22.45 1.15
CA ARG A 110 -15.75 -22.54 0.59
C ARG A 110 -16.63 -23.50 1.37
N GLN A 111 -16.08 -24.65 1.79
CA GLN A 111 -16.79 -25.62 2.61
C GLN A 111 -17.08 -25.07 4.01
N MET A 112 -16.08 -24.48 4.67
CA MET A 112 -16.23 -23.88 6.00
C MET A 112 -17.27 -22.75 6.03
N MET A 113 -17.36 -21.95 4.96
CA MET A 113 -18.34 -20.88 4.82
C MET A 113 -19.68 -21.33 4.22
N ASN A 114 -19.87 -22.64 4.00
CA ASN A 114 -21.07 -23.21 3.37
C ASN A 114 -21.45 -22.51 2.05
N VAL A 115 -20.45 -22.17 1.24
CA VAL A 115 -20.65 -21.49 -0.05
C VAL A 115 -21.39 -22.43 -1.00
N PRO A 116 -22.48 -21.98 -1.65
CA PRO A 116 -23.22 -22.79 -2.60
C PRO A 116 -22.30 -23.39 -3.68
N THR A 117 -22.54 -24.65 -4.03
CA THR A 117 -21.77 -25.34 -5.08
C THR A 117 -21.91 -24.69 -6.46
N THR A 118 -22.98 -23.91 -6.65
CA THR A 118 -23.24 -23.10 -7.85
C THR A 118 -22.39 -21.82 -7.92
N THR A 119 -21.82 -21.35 -6.80
CA THR A 119 -20.99 -20.15 -6.78
C THR A 119 -19.70 -20.39 -7.57
N PRO A 120 -19.37 -19.56 -8.58
CA PRO A 120 -18.20 -19.75 -9.43
C PRO A 120 -16.89 -19.89 -8.65
N ARG A 121 -15.95 -20.62 -9.23
CA ARG A 121 -14.55 -20.70 -8.79
C ARG A 121 -13.73 -19.64 -9.50
N MET A 122 -12.72 -19.11 -8.83
CA MET A 122 -11.82 -18.15 -9.45
C MET A 122 -10.94 -18.91 -10.47
N PRO A 123 -10.92 -18.51 -11.75
CA PRO A 123 -10.07 -19.14 -12.74
C PRO A 123 -8.60 -18.80 -12.50
N ALA A 124 -7.70 -19.64 -12.98
CA ALA A 124 -6.26 -19.36 -13.00
C ALA A 124 -5.92 -18.36 -14.12
N TRP A 125 -5.10 -17.34 -13.81
CA TRP A 125 -4.73 -16.29 -14.76
C TRP A 125 -3.30 -16.37 -15.29
N ARG A 126 -2.45 -17.27 -14.78
CA ARG A 126 -1.03 -17.41 -15.16
C ARG A 126 -0.74 -17.57 -16.66
N ALA A 127 -1.72 -18.03 -17.44
CA ALA A 127 -1.59 -18.22 -18.90
C ALA A 127 -2.20 -17.05 -19.71
N LYS A 128 -2.80 -16.07 -19.04
CA LYS A 128 -3.57 -14.97 -19.65
C LYS A 128 -3.06 -13.59 -19.28
N LEU A 129 -2.49 -13.43 -18.08
CA LEU A 129 -1.97 -12.17 -17.57
C LEU A 129 -0.49 -12.35 -17.22
N SER A 130 0.31 -11.35 -17.59
CA SER A 130 1.70 -11.21 -17.17
C SER A 130 1.80 -10.78 -15.70
N SER A 131 2.99 -10.93 -15.11
CA SER A 131 3.25 -10.46 -13.74
C SER A 131 3.05 -8.95 -13.57
N GLU A 132 3.40 -8.17 -14.61
CA GLU A 132 3.22 -6.72 -14.61
C GLU A 132 1.72 -6.37 -14.58
N GLU A 133 0.91 -7.00 -15.45
CA GLU A 133 -0.54 -6.80 -15.48
C GLU A 133 -1.21 -7.18 -14.16
N ILE A 134 -0.77 -8.26 -13.51
CA ILE A 134 -1.26 -8.64 -12.18
C ILE A 134 -0.90 -7.58 -11.14
N SER A 135 0.34 -7.07 -11.16
CA SER A 135 0.78 -5.99 -10.27
C SER A 135 -0.05 -4.71 -10.48
N GLU A 136 -0.37 -4.37 -11.73
CA GLU A 136 -1.22 -3.22 -12.07
C GLU A 136 -2.67 -3.40 -11.59
N ILE A 137 -3.24 -4.61 -11.74
CA ILE A 137 -4.57 -4.94 -11.20
C ILE A 137 -4.58 -4.80 -9.66
N LEU A 138 -3.57 -5.32 -8.97
CA LEU A 138 -3.45 -5.20 -7.51
C LEU A 138 -3.27 -3.74 -7.08
N ALA A 139 -2.49 -2.95 -7.82
CA ALA A 139 -2.34 -1.53 -7.60
C ALA A 139 -3.70 -0.79 -7.74
N PHE A 140 -4.50 -1.14 -8.74
CA PHE A 140 -5.85 -0.60 -8.90
C PHE A 140 -6.78 -1.02 -7.74
N ILE A 141 -6.76 -2.30 -7.35
CA ILE A 141 -7.56 -2.80 -6.23
C ILE A 141 -7.28 -2.01 -4.94
N LYS A 142 -6.00 -1.73 -4.66
CA LYS A 142 -5.57 -0.92 -3.50
C LYS A 142 -6.16 0.49 -3.47
N THR A 143 -6.58 1.04 -4.61
CA THR A 143 -7.25 2.35 -4.67
C THR A 143 -8.65 2.34 -4.07
N MET A 144 -9.27 1.17 -3.91
CA MET A 144 -10.61 1.01 -3.32
C MET A 144 -10.59 0.91 -1.80
N TRP A 145 -9.41 0.87 -1.19
CA TRP A 145 -9.23 0.72 0.26
C TRP A 145 -9.07 2.08 0.95
N THR A 146 -9.30 2.12 2.26
CA THR A 146 -8.96 3.28 3.07
C THR A 146 -7.44 3.44 3.18
N GLN A 147 -6.98 4.61 3.62
CA GLN A 147 -5.55 4.82 3.87
C GLN A 147 -5.02 3.87 4.96
N GLU A 148 -5.81 3.62 6.00
CA GLU A 148 -5.47 2.70 7.08
C GLU A 148 -5.34 1.25 6.59
N GLN A 149 -6.32 0.79 5.80
CA GLN A 149 -6.29 -0.55 5.19
C GLN A 149 -5.07 -0.74 4.28
N ARG A 150 -4.72 0.26 3.46
CA ARG A 150 -3.49 0.21 2.65
C ARG A 150 -2.23 0.11 3.50
N ARG A 151 -2.17 0.83 4.63
CA ARG A 151 -1.02 0.77 5.55
C ARG A 151 -0.92 -0.60 6.22
N ALA A 152 -2.03 -1.14 6.72
CA ALA A 152 -2.07 -2.47 7.31
C ALA A 152 -1.65 -3.54 6.29
N GLN A 153 -2.19 -3.48 5.07
CA GLN A 153 -1.84 -4.43 4.01
C GLN A 153 -0.36 -4.36 3.60
N ALA A 154 0.20 -3.15 3.54
CA ALA A 154 1.62 -2.96 3.25
C ALA A 154 2.51 -3.57 4.36
N GLN A 155 2.12 -3.43 5.63
CA GLN A 155 2.80 -4.07 6.75
C GLN A 155 2.72 -5.60 6.67
N THR A 156 1.53 -6.16 6.39
CA THR A 156 1.35 -7.61 6.20
C THR A 156 2.21 -8.12 5.05
N THR A 157 2.26 -7.38 3.93
CA THR A 157 3.13 -7.71 2.78
C THR A 157 4.60 -7.72 3.18
N GLN A 158 5.08 -6.70 3.89
CA GLN A 158 6.47 -6.61 4.33
C GLN A 158 6.88 -7.77 5.26
N GLN A 159 5.95 -8.27 6.06
CA GLN A 159 6.21 -9.36 7.00
C GLN A 159 6.20 -10.74 6.34
N ALA A 160 5.47 -10.91 5.23
CA ALA A 160 5.13 -12.23 4.71
C ALA A 160 5.83 -12.63 3.39
N CYS A 161 6.36 -11.70 2.59
CA CYS A 161 6.74 -11.98 1.18
C CYS A 161 8.24 -12.15 0.87
#